data_AF-A0A4P5X890-F1
#
_entry.id   AF-A0A4P5X890-F1
#
_cell.length_a   1.000
_cell.length_b   1.000
_cell.length_c   1.000
_cell.angle_alpha   90.00
_cell.angle_beta   90.00
_cell.angle_gamma   90.00
#
_symmetry.space_group_name_H-M   'P 1'
#
loop_
_entity.id
_entity.type
_entity.pdbx_description
1 polymer ?
#
loop_
_entity_poly.entity_id
_entity_poly.type
_entity_poly.pdbx_seq_one_letter_code
_entity_poly.pdbx_strand_id
1 'polypeptide(L)'
;MTEKKRRRRRGSKRPITKRVKETVWTGDDWKVVAGRLVPQPGRPPKTSHLFLYVAEKLPYTCLNDVRKHMKANAENREGVYMAHDSMGTARYGGRGQIFNRLAAHKKKYPRELVYFSFYVVKDKKHERELETAILRAAGPQMILNTRKVRDSISRGSIHDYEPGTRFYERQSKRGRVKK
;
A
#
# COMPACT_ATOMS: atom_id res chain seq x y z
N MET A 1 -16.13 -47.24 15.96
CA MET A 1 -15.82 -45.86 16.41
C MET A 1 -15.42 -45.05 15.18
N THR A 2 -16.32 -44.25 14.62
CA THR A 2 -16.09 -43.57 13.33
C THR A 2 -15.98 -42.07 13.56
N GLU A 3 -14.78 -41.54 13.33
CA GLU A 3 -14.43 -40.15 13.57
C GLU A 3 -15.05 -39.24 12.49
N LYS A 4 -16.10 -38.49 12.86
CA LYS A 4 -16.73 -37.48 11.99
C LYS A 4 -15.75 -36.31 11.78
N LYS A 5 -15.13 -36.25 10.59
CA LYS A 5 -14.43 -35.06 10.06
C LYS A 5 -15.31 -33.81 10.24
N ARG A 6 -14.97 -32.95 11.19
CA ARG A 6 -15.53 -31.59 11.34
C ARG A 6 -15.21 -30.77 10.08
N ARG A 7 -16.16 -30.68 9.15
CA ARG A 7 -16.12 -29.71 8.05
C ARG A 7 -16.13 -28.30 8.65
N ARG A 8 -15.02 -27.57 8.50
CA ARG A 8 -14.95 -26.12 8.76
C ARG A 8 -16.03 -25.43 7.90
N ARG A 9 -17.05 -24.83 8.52
CA ARG A 9 -17.99 -23.94 7.85
C ARG A 9 -17.19 -22.75 7.27
N ARG A 10 -16.95 -22.74 5.96
CA ARG A 10 -16.51 -21.52 5.25
C ARG A 10 -17.63 -20.49 5.41
N GLY A 11 -17.32 -19.36 6.06
CA GLY A 11 -18.28 -18.26 6.21
C GLY A 11 -18.82 -17.82 4.85
N SER A 12 -20.13 -17.58 4.78
CA SER A 12 -20.91 -17.29 3.56
C SER A 12 -20.67 -15.89 2.96
N LYS A 13 -19.43 -15.39 2.97
CA LYS A 13 -19.11 -14.16 2.22
C LYS A 13 -19.12 -14.49 0.73
N ARG A 14 -20.22 -14.16 0.06
CA ARG A 14 -20.34 -14.26 -1.40
C ARG A 14 -19.27 -13.36 -2.05
N PRO A 15 -18.57 -13.83 -3.10
CA PRO A 15 -17.38 -13.16 -3.63
C PRO A 15 -17.70 -11.85 -4.36
N ILE A 16 -16.84 -10.84 -4.19
CA ILE A 16 -16.82 -9.58 -4.96
C ILE A 16 -16.35 -9.89 -6.40
N THR A 17 -16.93 -9.23 -7.41
CA THR A 17 -16.55 -9.45 -8.82
C THR A 17 -15.63 -8.34 -9.33
N LYS A 18 -14.55 -8.72 -10.02
CA LYS A 18 -13.64 -7.81 -10.72
C LYS A 18 -14.19 -7.50 -12.11
N ARG A 19 -14.40 -6.22 -12.43
CA ARG A 19 -14.75 -5.77 -13.79
C ARG A 19 -13.59 -4.98 -14.38
N VAL A 20 -12.96 -5.54 -15.40
CA VAL A 20 -11.92 -4.85 -16.18
C VAL A 20 -12.60 -3.94 -17.20
N LYS A 21 -12.08 -2.71 -17.35
CA LYS A 21 -12.59 -1.71 -18.30
C LYS A 21 -11.68 -1.63 -19.53
N GLU A 22 -10.37 -1.52 -19.32
CA GLU A 22 -9.42 -1.26 -20.40
C GLU A 22 -8.00 -1.73 -20.03
N THR A 23 -7.17 -1.92 -21.06
CA THR A 23 -5.72 -2.12 -20.90
C THR A 23 -5.03 -0.77 -20.91
N VAL A 24 -4.27 -0.46 -19.86
CA VAL A 24 -3.55 0.80 -19.70
C VAL A 24 -2.14 0.72 -20.30
N TRP A 25 -1.53 -0.47 -20.21
CA TRP A 25 -0.17 -0.70 -20.70
C TRP A 25 0.02 -2.18 -21.03
N THR A 26 0.84 -2.45 -22.03
CA THR A 26 1.29 -3.80 -22.42
C THR A 26 2.80 -3.77 -22.56
N GLY A 27 3.48 -4.75 -21.99
CA GLY A 27 4.88 -5.06 -22.29
C GLY A 27 5.03 -6.53 -22.61
N ASP A 28 6.26 -7.00 -22.61
CA ASP A 28 6.62 -8.32 -23.16
C ASP A 28 5.96 -9.47 -22.38
N ASP A 29 6.09 -9.45 -21.04
CA ASP A 29 5.58 -10.52 -20.18
C ASP A 29 4.26 -10.18 -19.46
N TRP A 30 3.87 -8.90 -19.43
CA TRP A 30 2.79 -8.41 -18.58
C TRP A 30 1.94 -7.34 -19.26
N LYS A 31 0.66 -7.28 -18.87
CA LYS A 31 -0.22 -6.14 -19.16
C LYS A 31 -0.80 -5.57 -17.87
N VAL A 32 -0.99 -4.25 -17.85
CA VAL A 32 -1.65 -3.53 -16.77
C VAL A 32 -3.03 -3.12 -17.24
N VAL A 33 -4.04 -3.48 -16.46
CA VAL A 33 -5.45 -3.22 -16.77
C VAL A 33 -6.08 -2.34 -15.71
N ALA A 34 -6.94 -1.41 -16.13
CA ALA A 34 -7.78 -0.61 -15.25
C ALA A 34 -9.18 -1.22 -15.15
N GLY A 35 -9.79 -1.11 -13.98
CA GLY A 35 -11.10 -1.67 -13.70
C GLY A 35 -11.59 -1.29 -12.32
N ARG A 36 -12.73 -1.87 -11.93
CA ARG A 36 -13.31 -1.65 -10.60
C ARG A 36 -13.82 -2.95 -10.00
N LEU A 37 -13.90 -2.97 -8.67
CA LEU A 37 -14.63 -3.98 -7.94
C LEU A 37 -16.11 -3.61 -7.96
N VAL A 38 -16.96 -4.53 -8.42
CA VAL A 38 -18.41 -4.32 -8.47
C VAL A 38 -19.03 -5.02 -7.25
N PRO A 39 -19.79 -4.29 -6.41
CA PRO A 39 -20.51 -4.91 -5.32
C PRO A 39 -21.58 -5.85 -5.86
N GLN A 40 -21.84 -6.94 -5.14
CA GLN A 40 -22.94 -7.82 -5.48
C GLN A 40 -24.30 -7.12 -5.28
N PRO A 41 -25.34 -7.51 -6.03
CA PRO A 41 -26.70 -7.03 -5.79
C PRO A 41 -27.12 -7.27 -4.33
N GLY A 42 -27.60 -6.24 -3.65
CA GLY A 42 -27.98 -6.26 -2.23
C GLY A 42 -27.95 -4.87 -1.61
N ARG A 43 -28.19 -4.75 -0.31
CA ARG A 43 -28.03 -3.49 0.44
C ARG A 43 -26.55 -3.28 0.75
N PRO A 44 -25.83 -2.41 0.02
CA PRO A 44 -24.43 -2.16 0.33
C PRO A 44 -24.33 -1.51 1.72
N PRO A 45 -23.24 -1.75 2.47
CA PRO A 45 -23.00 -1.03 3.70
C PRO A 45 -23.00 0.49 3.42
N LYS A 46 -23.56 1.28 4.33
CA LYS A 46 -23.50 2.76 4.26
C LYS A 46 -22.06 3.30 4.37
N THR A 47 -21.12 2.46 4.79
CA THR A 47 -19.71 2.83 4.99
C THR A 47 -19.03 3.01 3.64
N SER A 48 -18.51 4.20 3.38
CA SER A 48 -17.71 4.45 2.17
C SER A 48 -16.37 3.74 2.22
N HIS A 49 -15.87 3.30 1.07
CA HIS A 49 -14.56 2.65 0.95
C HIS A 49 -13.41 3.62 1.28
N LEU A 50 -12.39 3.11 1.97
CA LEU A 50 -11.18 3.86 2.31
C LEU A 50 -10.32 4.15 1.07
N PHE A 51 -10.05 3.11 0.27
CA PHE A 51 -9.24 3.20 -0.93
C PHE A 51 -10.09 3.57 -2.15
N LEU A 52 -9.62 4.55 -2.91
CA LEU A 52 -10.14 4.92 -4.22
C LEU A 52 -9.40 4.13 -5.32
N TYR A 53 -8.08 4.00 -5.17
CA TYR A 53 -7.23 3.23 -6.09
C TYR A 53 -6.27 2.35 -5.32
N VAL A 54 -6.05 1.16 -5.86
CA VAL A 54 -5.04 0.21 -5.40
C VAL A 54 -4.30 -0.29 -6.63
N ALA A 55 -2.99 -0.16 -6.61
CA ALA A 55 -2.10 -0.71 -7.60
C ALA A 55 -0.91 -1.33 -6.88
N GLU A 56 -0.64 -2.60 -7.12
CA GLU A 56 0.42 -3.33 -6.43
C GLU A 56 1.39 -3.94 -7.42
N LYS A 57 2.68 -3.73 -7.17
CA LYS A 57 3.80 -4.35 -7.88
C LYS A 57 3.70 -4.21 -9.41
N LEU A 58 3.32 -3.03 -9.88
CA LEU A 58 3.34 -2.71 -11.30
C LEU A 58 4.78 -2.47 -11.78
N PRO A 59 5.14 -2.90 -13.00
CA PRO A 59 6.47 -2.65 -13.55
C PRO A 59 6.68 -1.16 -13.79
N TYR A 60 7.86 -0.63 -13.46
CA TYR A 60 8.15 0.81 -13.62
C TYR A 60 8.02 1.34 -15.05
N THR A 61 8.09 0.46 -16.05
CA THR A 61 7.87 0.78 -17.47
C THR A 61 6.48 1.35 -17.74
N CYS A 62 5.45 0.98 -16.96
CA CYS A 62 4.09 1.47 -17.14
C CYS A 62 3.78 2.77 -16.37
N LEU A 63 4.74 3.31 -15.61
CA LEU A 63 4.50 4.42 -14.67
C LEU A 63 3.87 5.64 -15.36
N ASN A 64 4.34 5.96 -16.57
CA ASN A 64 3.84 7.10 -17.34
C ASN A 64 2.44 6.85 -17.91
N ASP A 65 2.15 5.65 -18.38
CA ASP A 65 0.83 5.31 -18.94
C ASP A 65 -0.24 5.28 -17.86
N VAL A 66 0.07 4.71 -16.68
CA VAL A 66 -0.81 4.77 -15.51
C VAL A 66 -1.03 6.22 -15.06
N ARG A 67 0.02 7.05 -15.04
CA ARG A 67 -0.11 8.48 -14.73
C ARG A 67 -1.02 9.21 -15.70
N LYS A 68 -0.89 8.94 -17.01
CA LYS A 68 -1.72 9.54 -18.06
C LYS A 68 -3.17 9.09 -17.92
N HIS A 69 -3.40 7.80 -17.70
CA HIS A 69 -4.72 7.22 -17.50
C HIS A 69 -5.45 7.85 -16.29
N MET A 70 -4.79 7.93 -15.12
CA MET A 70 -5.38 8.58 -13.95
C MET A 70 -5.64 10.07 -14.17
N LYS A 71 -4.73 10.78 -14.87
CA LYS A 71 -4.91 12.20 -15.20
C LYS A 71 -6.13 12.41 -16.11
N ALA A 72 -6.33 11.54 -17.11
CA ALA A 72 -7.45 11.63 -18.04
C ALA A 72 -8.80 11.43 -17.35
N ASN A 73 -8.84 10.65 -16.26
CA ASN A 73 -10.04 10.43 -15.44
C ASN A 73 -10.21 11.48 -14.33
N ALA A 74 -9.43 12.58 -14.34
CA ALA A 74 -9.46 13.66 -13.34
C ALA A 74 -9.23 13.20 -11.89
N GLU A 75 -8.42 12.17 -11.71
CA GLU A 75 -8.25 11.51 -10.41
C GLU A 75 -7.14 12.15 -9.56
N ASN A 76 -7.30 12.04 -8.24
CA ASN A 76 -6.26 12.45 -7.30
C ASN A 76 -5.02 11.56 -7.48
N ARG A 77 -3.85 12.19 -7.56
CA ARG A 77 -2.53 11.54 -7.71
C ARG A 77 -1.69 11.64 -6.43
N GLU A 78 -2.32 12.09 -5.34
CA GLU A 78 -1.80 11.99 -4.00
C GLU A 78 -2.26 10.70 -3.34
N GLY A 79 -1.38 10.14 -2.51
CA GLY A 79 -1.64 8.93 -1.77
C GLY A 79 -0.35 8.35 -1.24
N VAL A 80 -0.40 7.09 -0.82
CA VAL A 80 0.77 6.34 -0.33
C VAL A 80 1.36 5.56 -1.49
N TYR A 81 2.69 5.54 -1.59
CA TYR A 81 3.41 4.81 -2.63
C TYR A 81 4.58 4.01 -2.06
N MET A 82 4.96 2.97 -2.78
CA MET A 82 6.13 2.14 -2.51
C MET A 82 6.86 1.81 -3.80
N ALA A 83 8.18 1.73 -3.72
CA ALA A 83 9.04 1.21 -4.76
C ALA A 83 9.70 -0.08 -4.27
N HIS A 84 9.75 -1.06 -5.16
CA HIS A 84 10.16 -2.42 -4.85
C HIS A 84 11.31 -2.87 -5.74
N ASP A 85 12.15 -3.76 -5.23
CA ASP A 85 13.17 -4.45 -6.01
C ASP A 85 12.60 -5.61 -6.84
N SER A 86 13.46 -6.33 -7.55
CA SER A 86 13.11 -7.50 -8.36
C SER A 86 12.45 -8.63 -7.56
N MET A 87 12.72 -8.71 -6.25
CA MET A 87 12.10 -9.69 -5.34
C MET A 87 10.74 -9.22 -4.81
N GLY A 88 10.30 -8.02 -5.19
CA GLY A 88 9.06 -7.40 -4.71
C GLY A 88 9.17 -6.82 -3.29
N THR A 89 10.38 -6.70 -2.76
CA THR A 89 10.64 -6.15 -1.42
C THR A 89 10.56 -4.62 -1.47
N ALA A 90 9.82 -4.00 -0.54
CA ALA A 90 9.71 -2.53 -0.50
C ALA A 90 11.05 -1.91 -0.05
N ARG A 91 11.66 -1.12 -0.93
CA ARG A 91 12.96 -0.46 -0.69
C ARG A 91 12.82 1.04 -0.41
N TYR A 92 11.74 1.64 -0.88
CA TYR A 92 11.41 3.04 -0.68
C TYR A 92 9.90 3.22 -0.59
N GLY A 93 9.44 4.23 0.15
CA GLY A 93 8.01 4.52 0.25
C GLY A 93 7.74 5.85 0.93
N GLY A 94 6.51 6.33 0.77
CA GLY A 94 6.06 7.57 1.41
C GLY A 94 4.69 7.99 0.91
N ARG A 95 4.32 9.24 1.20
CA ARG A 95 3.07 9.84 0.71
C ARG A 95 3.23 11.12 -0.12
N GLY A 96 2.13 11.58 -0.70
CA GLY A 96 2.03 12.80 -1.50
C GLY A 96 1.96 12.47 -3.00
N GLN A 97 2.54 13.34 -3.84
CA GLN A 97 2.50 13.22 -5.31
C GLN A 97 3.16 11.92 -5.81
N ILE A 98 2.36 10.86 -5.98
CA ILE A 98 2.77 9.46 -6.19
C ILE A 98 3.76 9.36 -7.35
N PHE A 99 3.31 9.74 -8.54
CA PHE A 99 4.07 9.54 -9.78
C PHE A 99 5.35 10.37 -9.84
N ASN A 100 5.32 11.60 -9.31
CA ASN A 100 6.50 12.46 -9.29
C ASN A 100 7.58 11.90 -8.36
N ARG A 101 7.18 11.44 -7.17
CA ARG A 101 8.09 10.85 -6.17
C ARG A 101 8.67 9.53 -6.66
N LEU A 102 7.83 8.64 -7.21
CA LEU A 102 8.28 7.36 -7.77
C LEU A 102 9.23 7.55 -8.95
N ALA A 103 8.92 8.47 -9.87
CA ALA A 103 9.78 8.77 -11.03
C ALA A 103 11.14 9.34 -10.60
N ALA A 104 11.14 10.30 -9.67
CA ALA A 104 12.38 10.88 -9.14
C ALA A 104 13.25 9.81 -8.47
N HIS A 105 12.65 8.90 -7.70
CA HIS A 105 13.39 7.86 -7.00
C HIS A 105 13.91 6.75 -7.94
N LYS A 106 13.13 6.38 -8.96
CA LYS A 106 13.57 5.47 -10.02
C LYS A 106 14.74 6.05 -10.82
N LYS A 107 14.74 7.35 -11.10
CA LYS A 107 15.88 8.03 -11.74
C LYS A 107 17.16 7.91 -10.91
N LYS A 108 17.04 8.00 -9.59
CA LYS A 108 18.18 7.87 -8.66
C LYS A 108 18.68 6.42 -8.54
N TYR A 109 17.77 5.44 -8.55
CA TYR A 109 18.07 4.01 -8.36
C TYR A 109 17.50 3.15 -9.50
N PRO A 110 18.02 3.30 -10.73
CA PRO A 110 17.40 2.72 -11.92
C PRO A 110 17.48 1.20 -11.99
N ARG A 111 18.49 0.57 -11.39
CA ARG A 111 18.64 -0.89 -11.42
C ARG A 111 18.00 -1.60 -10.22
N GLU A 112 17.89 -0.90 -9.10
CA GLU A 112 17.40 -1.46 -7.84
C GLU A 112 15.87 -1.47 -7.75
N LEU A 113 15.20 -0.53 -8.42
CA LEU A 113 13.74 -0.40 -8.35
C LEU A 113 13.07 -0.95 -9.61
N VAL A 114 12.38 -2.08 -9.48
CA VAL A 114 11.78 -2.81 -10.60
C VAL A 114 10.26 -2.62 -10.64
N TYR A 115 9.61 -2.66 -9.48
CA TYR A 115 8.16 -2.50 -9.37
C TYR A 115 7.77 -1.33 -8.48
N PHE A 116 6.55 -0.84 -8.63
CA PHE A 116 5.96 0.16 -7.74
C PHE A 116 4.53 -0.24 -7.35
N SER A 117 4.12 0.24 -6.18
CA SER A 117 2.76 0.13 -5.68
C SER A 117 2.27 1.50 -5.23
N PHE A 118 0.97 1.75 -5.31
CA PHE A 118 0.36 2.94 -4.73
C PHE A 118 -1.08 2.70 -4.28
N TYR A 119 -1.50 3.52 -3.33
CA TYR A 119 -2.83 3.53 -2.74
C TYR A 119 -3.32 4.97 -2.67
N VAL A 120 -4.41 5.26 -3.37
CA VAL A 120 -5.12 6.54 -3.25
C VAL A 120 -6.23 6.36 -2.25
N VAL A 121 -6.29 7.26 -1.27
CA VAL A 121 -7.19 7.16 -0.13
C VAL A 121 -8.20 8.29 -0.21
N LYS A 122 -9.44 8.05 0.22
CA LYS A 122 -10.52 9.03 0.13
C LYS A 122 -10.27 10.26 1.02
N ASP A 123 -9.74 10.04 2.23
CA ASP A 123 -9.42 11.10 3.18
C ASP A 123 -7.90 11.22 3.35
N LYS A 124 -7.39 12.45 3.23
CA LYS A 124 -5.98 12.78 3.39
C LYS A 124 -5.44 12.47 4.79
N LYS A 125 -6.31 12.45 5.81
CA LYS A 125 -5.96 12.03 7.18
C LYS A 125 -5.45 10.59 7.19
N HIS A 126 -6.17 9.70 6.53
CA HIS A 126 -5.83 8.29 6.45
C HIS A 126 -4.56 8.02 5.61
N GLU A 127 -4.18 8.90 4.69
CA GLU A 127 -2.90 8.78 3.98
C GLU A 127 -1.72 8.81 4.95
N ARG A 128 -1.76 9.68 5.97
CA ARG A 128 -0.69 9.80 6.98
C ARG A 128 -0.62 8.53 7.84
N GLU A 129 -1.77 8.02 8.27
CA GLU A 129 -1.84 6.81 9.10
C GLU A 129 -1.35 5.58 8.33
N LEU A 130 -1.77 5.45 7.06
CA LEU A 130 -1.35 4.37 6.18
C LEU A 130 0.15 4.43 5.85
N GLU A 131 0.68 5.62 5.52
CA GLU A 131 2.13 5.81 5.35
C GLU A 131 2.87 5.36 6.61
N THR A 132 2.44 5.86 7.78
CA THR A 132 3.08 5.57 9.06
C THR A 132 3.05 4.07 9.38
N ALA A 133 1.93 3.39 9.14
CA ALA A 133 1.81 1.95 9.36
C ALA A 133 2.71 1.14 8.40
N ILE A 134 2.69 1.46 7.10
CA ILE A 134 3.45 0.76 6.07
C ILE A 134 4.95 0.96 6.26
N LEU A 135 5.40 2.20 6.49
CA LEU A 135 6.81 2.51 6.72
C LEU A 135 7.36 1.80 7.96
N ARG A 136 6.54 1.61 9.01
CA ARG A 136 6.98 0.90 10.23
C ARG A 136 7.01 -0.60 10.04
N ALA A 137 6.03 -1.17 9.34
CA ALA A 137 6.00 -2.60 9.05
C ALA A 137 7.13 -3.02 8.11
N ALA A 138 7.43 -2.21 7.10
CA ALA A 138 8.46 -2.47 6.10
C ALA A 138 9.81 -1.79 6.40
N GLY A 139 9.92 -1.04 7.51
CA GLY A 139 11.06 -0.20 7.85
C GLY A 139 12.41 -0.89 7.64
N PRO A 140 12.67 -2.06 8.25
CA PRO A 140 13.95 -2.77 8.09
C PRO A 140 14.32 -3.12 6.64
N GLN A 141 13.34 -3.18 5.74
CA GLN A 141 13.56 -3.52 4.33
C GLN A 141 13.71 -2.26 3.44
N MET A 142 13.26 -1.10 3.91
CA MET A 142 13.25 0.17 3.19
C MET A 142 14.59 0.92 3.26
N ILE A 143 15.67 0.21 2.92
CA ILE A 143 17.07 0.69 3.00
C ILE A 143 17.34 1.95 2.17
N LEU A 144 16.50 2.27 1.17
CA LEU A 144 16.66 3.47 0.35
C LEU A 144 15.91 4.68 0.94
N ASN A 145 15.13 4.49 1.99
CA ASN A 145 14.37 5.54 2.68
C ASN A 145 15.13 6.06 3.91
N THR A 146 16.40 6.41 3.70
CA THR A 146 17.39 6.72 4.75
C THR A 146 17.00 7.86 5.70
N ARG A 147 16.09 8.75 5.29
CA ARG A 147 15.59 9.85 6.13
C ARG A 147 14.41 9.46 7.04
N LYS A 148 13.70 8.38 6.74
CA LYS A 148 12.42 8.01 7.39
C LYS A 148 12.48 6.69 8.15
N VAL A 149 13.48 5.87 7.90
CA VAL A 149 13.63 4.56 8.52
C VAL A 149 14.68 4.61 9.63
N ARG A 150 14.39 3.94 10.74
CA ARG A 150 15.35 3.70 11.81
C ARG A 150 15.74 2.23 11.74
N ASP A 151 17.04 1.93 11.61
CA ASP A 151 17.59 0.56 11.44
C ASP A 151 17.51 -0.33 12.70
N SER A 152 16.69 0.04 13.70
CA SER A 152 16.70 -0.60 15.02
C SER A 152 15.33 -1.11 15.45
N ILE A 153 15.31 -1.87 16.55
CA ILE A 153 14.11 -2.31 17.29
C ILE A 153 13.31 -1.16 17.96
N SER A 154 13.58 0.08 17.55
CA SER A 154 12.96 1.29 18.07
C SER A 154 11.56 1.43 17.52
N ARG A 155 10.59 1.69 18.42
CA ARG A 155 9.22 2.00 18.03
C ARG A 155 9.13 3.39 17.42
N GLY A 156 8.20 3.58 16.49
CA GLY A 156 7.81 4.92 16.02
C GLY A 156 7.01 5.68 17.08
N SER A 157 6.84 6.99 16.88
CA SER A 157 6.06 7.86 17.77
C SER A 157 4.57 7.54 17.70
N ILE A 158 3.87 7.47 18.84
CA ILE A 158 2.41 7.30 18.80
C ILE A 158 1.68 8.56 18.30
N HIS A 159 2.31 9.73 18.44
CA HIS A 159 1.77 11.02 17.99
C HIS A 159 1.75 11.20 16.47
N ASP A 160 2.21 10.20 15.72
CA ASP A 160 2.11 10.21 14.25
C ASP A 160 0.70 9.82 13.74
N TYR A 161 -0.15 9.24 14.61
CA TYR A 161 -1.54 8.84 14.32
C TYR A 161 -2.55 9.89 14.77
N GLU A 162 -3.79 9.80 14.27
CA GLU A 162 -4.83 10.80 14.54
C GLU A 162 -5.27 10.83 16.01
N PRO A 163 -5.68 12.01 16.52
CA PRO A 163 -6.31 12.13 17.84
C PRO A 163 -7.51 11.20 17.99
N GLY A 164 -7.64 10.55 19.14
CA GLY A 164 -8.66 9.53 19.39
C GLY A 164 -8.23 8.08 19.08
N THR A 165 -7.03 7.90 18.50
CA THR A 165 -6.43 6.57 18.33
C THR A 165 -6.14 5.92 19.68
N ARG A 166 -6.76 4.78 19.95
CA ARG A 166 -6.41 3.93 21.10
C ARG A 166 -5.10 3.20 20.80
N PHE A 167 -4.20 3.12 21.77
CA PHE A 167 -2.86 2.57 21.58
C PHE A 167 -2.45 1.58 22.67
N TYR A 168 -1.52 0.70 22.30
CA TYR A 168 -0.77 -0.16 23.21
C TYR A 168 0.72 0.14 23.00
N GLU A 169 1.45 0.41 24.08
CA GLU A 169 2.80 0.96 23.99
C GLU A 169 3.81 0.19 24.86
N ARG A 170 4.96 -0.16 24.27
CA ARG A 170 6.09 -0.73 25.03
C ARG A 170 6.76 0.37 25.85
N GLN A 171 6.72 0.23 27.16
CA GLN A 171 7.40 1.08 28.13
C GLN A 171 8.61 0.36 28.74
N SER A 172 9.70 1.07 28.96
CA SER A 172 10.85 0.52 29.70
C SER A 172 10.54 0.49 31.19
N LYS A 173 10.74 -0.66 31.84
CA LYS A 173 10.70 -0.73 33.30
C LYS A 173 11.91 0.05 33.86
N ARG A 174 11.67 0.98 34.79
CA ARG A 174 12.75 1.66 35.54
C ARG A 174 13.64 0.59 36.20
N GLY A 175 14.96 0.72 36.06
CA GLY A 175 15.96 -0.19 36.64
C GLY A 175 16.81 -0.97 35.62
N ARG A 176 16.42 -1.04 34.34
CA ARG A 176 17.30 -1.58 33.29
C ARG A 176 18.18 -0.46 32.75
N VAL A 177 19.33 -0.25 33.38
CA VAL A 177 20.41 0.59 32.84
C VAL A 177 20.78 0.02 31.46
N LYS A 178 20.80 0.87 30.44
CA LYS A 178 21.31 0.49 29.12
C LYS A 178 22.79 0.14 29.26
N LYS A 179 23.17 -1.10 28.95
CA LYS A 179 24.50 -1.38 28.41
C LYS A 179 24.47 -1.04 26.93
#